data_AF-A0A955RRW5-F1
#
_entry.id   AF-A0A955RRW5-F1
#
_cell.length_a   1.000
_cell.length_b   1.000
_cell.length_c   1.000
_cell.angle_alpha   90.00
_cell.angle_beta   90.00
_cell.angle_gamma   90.00
#
_symmetry.space_group_name_H-M   'P 1'
#
loop_
_entity.id
_entity.type
_entity.pdbx_description
1 polymer ?
#
loop_
_entity_poly.entity_id
_entity_poly.type
_entity_poly.pdbx_seq_one_letter_code
_entity_poly.pdbx_strand_id
1 'polypeptide(L)'
;MMFNSLIARLSSSTAVFAAESGLYDNATCTVNGQVVPCSEMSEYIKNIPAWFWGIQIVFLMIGIALFVFWLAMFIDVIKNENKDKTLWIIMLIFLSTLGAFIYYFAVKRQRAKLQPPTPSTNA
;
A
#
# COMPACT_ATOMS: atom_id res chain seq x y z
N MET A 1 -19.29 -18.72 -15.66
CA MET A 1 -17.98 -19.32 -16.00
C MET A 1 -16.86 -18.27 -16.21
N MET A 2 -17.01 -17.00 -15.80
CA MET A 2 -15.97 -15.95 -15.92
C MET A 2 -15.23 -15.61 -14.62
N PHE A 3 -15.69 -16.09 -13.46
CA PHE A 3 -15.06 -15.80 -12.16
C PHE A 3 -13.81 -16.66 -11.87
N ASN A 4 -13.72 -17.88 -12.42
CA ASN A 4 -12.55 -18.75 -12.22
C ASN A 4 -11.31 -18.29 -13.01
N SER A 5 -11.48 -17.55 -14.12
CA SER A 5 -10.34 -17.03 -14.90
C SER A 5 -9.72 -15.76 -14.31
N LEU A 6 -10.45 -15.06 -13.43
CA LEU A 6 -9.92 -13.90 -12.71
C LEU A 6 -8.94 -14.34 -11.60
N ILE A 7 -9.19 -15.47 -10.95
CA ILE A 7 -8.26 -16.07 -9.98
C ILE A 7 -6.96 -16.53 -10.66
N ALA A 8 -7.07 -17.07 -11.88
CA ALA A 8 -5.91 -17.47 -12.69
C ALA A 8 -5.06 -16.29 -13.22
N ARG A 9 -5.55 -15.05 -13.12
CA ARG A 9 -4.80 -13.83 -13.48
C ARG A 9 -4.26 -13.07 -12.28
N LEU A 10 -4.76 -13.35 -11.08
CA LEU A 10 -4.19 -12.86 -9.82
C LEU A 10 -2.95 -13.68 -9.40
N SER A 11 -2.66 -14.77 -10.09
CA SER A 11 -1.56 -15.68 -9.75
C SER A 11 -0.20 -15.28 -10.29
N SER A 12 -0.04 -14.19 -11.05
CA SER A 12 1.31 -13.81 -11.51
C SER A 12 2.25 -13.46 -10.35
N SER A 13 1.71 -12.89 -9.27
CA SER A 13 2.50 -12.56 -8.08
C SER A 13 2.60 -13.73 -7.09
N THR A 14 1.60 -14.60 -7.00
CA THR A 14 1.65 -15.80 -6.14
C THR A 14 2.33 -16.99 -6.79
N ALA A 15 2.48 -17.01 -8.12
CA ALA A 15 3.24 -18.04 -8.84
C ALA A 15 4.70 -18.07 -8.40
N VAL A 16 5.26 -16.92 -8.02
CA VAL A 16 6.62 -16.89 -7.47
C VAL A 16 6.68 -17.59 -6.10
N PHE A 17 5.76 -17.26 -5.19
CA PHE A 17 5.69 -17.92 -3.88
C PHE A 17 5.39 -19.43 -4.00
N ALA A 18 4.58 -19.83 -4.99
CA ALA A 18 4.26 -21.23 -5.26
C ALA A 18 5.44 -22.01 -5.86
N ALA A 19 6.26 -21.37 -6.71
CA ALA A 19 7.47 -21.97 -7.28
C ALA A 19 8.54 -22.31 -6.22
N GLU A 20 8.53 -21.63 -5.07
CA GLU A 20 9.48 -21.87 -3.98
C GLU A 20 9.06 -23.05 -3.07
N SER A 21 7.79 -23.49 -3.14
CA SER A 21 7.22 -24.54 -2.27
C SER A 21 7.48 -25.99 -2.71
N GLY A 22 8.26 -26.22 -3.78
CA GLY A 22 8.60 -27.57 -4.29
C GLY A 22 7.43 -28.38 -4.87
N LEU A 23 6.20 -27.85 -4.84
CA LEU A 23 5.00 -28.53 -5.36
C LEU A 23 4.97 -28.66 -6.90
N TYR A 24 5.92 -28.06 -7.60
CA TYR A 24 5.97 -28.00 -9.07
C TYR A 24 7.01 -28.93 -9.71
N ASP A 25 7.77 -29.71 -8.93
CA ASP A 25 8.89 -30.52 -9.45
C ASP A 25 8.47 -31.63 -10.44
N ASN A 26 7.17 -31.97 -10.51
CA ASN A 26 6.62 -32.95 -11.47
C ASN A 26 5.40 -32.43 -12.25
N ALA A 27 5.10 -31.13 -12.17
CA ALA A 27 3.97 -30.57 -12.90
C ALA A 27 4.34 -30.40 -14.39
N THR A 28 3.42 -30.78 -15.27
CA THR A 28 3.53 -30.56 -16.72
C THR A 28 2.51 -29.51 -17.15
N CYS A 29 2.96 -28.58 -17.99
CA CYS A 29 2.19 -27.42 -18.42
C CYS A 29 2.02 -27.49 -19.94
N THR A 30 0.80 -27.37 -20.43
CA THR A 30 0.53 -27.29 -21.88
C THR A 30 0.62 -25.84 -22.35
N VAL A 31 1.72 -25.51 -23.03
CA VAL A 31 1.89 -24.21 -23.69
C VAL A 31 1.72 -24.42 -25.18
N ASN A 32 0.70 -23.79 -25.78
CA ASN A 32 0.39 -23.93 -27.20
C ASN A 32 0.26 -25.38 -27.69
N GLY A 33 -0.25 -26.28 -26.84
CA GLY A 33 -0.43 -27.70 -27.18
C GLY A 33 0.81 -28.58 -27.00
N GLN A 34 1.96 -28.01 -26.63
CA GLN A 34 3.15 -28.77 -26.23
C GLN A 34 3.22 -28.90 -24.71
N VAL A 35 3.41 -30.13 -24.24
CA VAL A 35 3.60 -30.45 -22.83
C VAL A 35 5.05 -30.15 -22.46
N VAL A 36 5.27 -29.06 -21.72
CA VAL A 36 6.58 -28.69 -21.18
C VAL A 36 6.60 -28.92 -19.67
N PRO A 37 7.72 -29.39 -19.10
CA PRO A 37 7.85 -29.46 -17.66
C PRO A 37 7.80 -28.04 -17.07
N CYS A 38 6.93 -27.82 -16.08
CA CYS A 38 6.77 -26.49 -15.48
C CYS A 38 8.02 -26.06 -14.68
N SER A 39 9.01 -26.95 -14.51
CA SER A 39 10.28 -26.70 -13.82
C SER A 39 11.14 -25.62 -14.49
N GLU A 40 11.06 -25.45 -15.81
CA GLU A 40 11.88 -24.45 -16.52
C GLU A 40 11.45 -23.01 -16.23
N MET A 41 10.17 -22.80 -15.89
CA MET A 41 9.67 -21.48 -15.47
C MET A 41 10.17 -21.10 -14.07
N SER A 42 10.57 -22.07 -13.25
CA SER A 42 11.14 -21.81 -11.92
C SER A 42 12.55 -21.19 -11.98
N GLU A 43 13.32 -21.45 -13.04
CA GLU A 43 14.67 -20.93 -13.21
C GLU A 43 14.67 -19.43 -13.56
N TYR A 44 13.70 -18.98 -14.36
CA TYR A 44 13.47 -17.54 -14.60
C TYR A 44 13.11 -16.80 -13.30
N ILE A 45 12.32 -17.43 -12.43
CA ILE A 45 11.91 -16.87 -11.14
C ILE A 45 13.09 -16.79 -10.16
N LYS A 46 14.00 -17.78 -10.15
CA LYS A 46 15.23 -17.77 -9.35
C LYS A 46 16.21 -16.66 -9.77
N ASN A 47 16.21 -16.29 -11.04
CA ASN A 47 17.04 -15.20 -11.57
C ASN A 47 16.43 -13.82 -11.34
N ILE A 48 15.25 -13.71 -10.71
CA ILE A 48 14.74 -12.41 -10.24
C ILE A 48 15.72 -11.89 -9.18
N PRO A 49 16.34 -10.73 -9.41
CA PRO A 49 17.33 -10.22 -8.48
C PRO A 49 16.73 -10.00 -7.10
N ALA A 50 17.49 -10.30 -6.04
CA ALA A 50 17.04 -10.13 -4.65
C ALA A 50 16.57 -8.69 -4.34
N TRP A 51 17.07 -7.68 -5.06
CA TRP A 51 16.63 -6.30 -4.91
C TRP A 51 15.16 -6.08 -5.33
N PHE A 52 14.64 -6.88 -6.27
CA PHE A 52 13.23 -6.84 -6.69
C PHE A 52 12.30 -7.38 -5.60
N TRP A 53 12.74 -8.36 -4.81
CA TRP A 53 12.01 -8.82 -3.63
C TRP A 53 12.11 -7.84 -2.47
N GLY A 54 13.31 -7.30 -2.22
CA GLY A 54 13.53 -6.32 -1.16
C GLY A 54 12.76 -5.02 -1.35
N ILE A 55 12.66 -4.51 -2.58
CA ILE A 55 11.97 -3.25 -2.86
C ILE A 55 10.46 -3.34 -2.57
N GLN A 56 9.84 -4.50 -2.81
CA GLN A 56 8.42 -4.71 -2.54
C GLN A 56 8.09 -4.63 -1.05
N ILE A 57 8.94 -5.21 -0.20
CA ILE A 57 8.79 -5.14 1.26
C ILE A 57 8.92 -3.69 1.74
N VAL A 58 9.88 -2.94 1.19
CA VAL A 58 10.06 -1.52 1.52
C VAL A 58 8.84 -0.70 1.11
N PHE A 59 8.30 -0.90 -0.08
CA PHE A 59 7.07 -0.22 -0.52
C PHE A 59 5.86 -0.58 0.34
N LEU A 60 5.73 -1.83 0.78
CA LEU A 60 4.68 -2.26 1.69
C LEU A 60 4.75 -1.50 3.02
N MET A 61 5.94 -1.41 3.61
CA MET A 61 6.17 -0.67 4.86
C MET A 61 5.84 0.82 4.72
N ILE A 62 6.25 1.45 3.60
CA ILE A 62 5.95 2.85 3.31
C ILE A 62 4.44 3.05 3.10
N GLY A 63 3.78 2.14 2.39
CA GLY A 63 2.34 2.18 2.17
C GLY A 63 1.54 2.13 3.46
N ILE A 64 1.93 1.25 4.40
CA ILE A 64 1.32 1.17 5.73
C ILE A 64 1.53 2.48 6.50
N ALA A 65 2.76 3.02 6.52
CA ALA A 65 3.05 4.27 7.22
C ALA A 65 2.22 5.45 6.68
N LEU A 66 2.09 5.57 5.35
CA LEU A 66 1.27 6.60 4.70
C LEU A 66 -0.22 6.42 4.99
N PHE A 67 -0.70 5.18 5.06
CA PHE A 67 -2.10 4.89 5.38
C PHE A 67 -2.42 5.25 6.84
N VAL A 68 -1.55 4.92 7.78
CA VAL A 68 -1.68 5.32 9.19
C VAL A 68 -1.64 6.84 9.33
N PHE A 69 -0.73 7.52 8.62
CA PHE A 69 -0.67 8.98 8.61
C PHE A 69 -1.95 9.61 8.06
N TRP A 70 -2.48 9.07 6.96
CA TRP A 70 -3.74 9.54 6.37
C TRP A 70 -4.92 9.38 7.33
N LEU A 71 -5.05 8.22 7.99
CA LEU A 71 -6.08 7.99 9.02
C LEU A 71 -5.93 8.96 10.19
N ALA A 72 -4.70 9.21 10.66
CA ALA A 72 -4.46 10.15 11.75
C ALA A 72 -4.92 11.58 11.40
N MET A 73 -4.70 12.02 10.16
CA MET A 73 -5.23 13.32 9.70
C MET A 73 -6.75 13.31 9.58
N PHE A 74 -7.33 12.21 9.10
CA PHE A 74 -8.79 12.06 9.01
C PHE A 74 -9.46 12.17 10.39
N ILE A 75 -8.89 11.50 11.39
CA ILE A 75 -9.35 11.59 12.79
C ILE A 75 -9.20 13.02 13.34
N ASP A 76 -8.08 13.70 13.03
CA ASP A 76 -7.85 15.08 13.48
C ASP A 76 -8.91 16.06 12.94
N VAL A 77 -9.37 15.87 11.69
CA VAL A 77 -10.43 16.70 11.08
C VAL A 77 -11.78 16.45 11.73
N ILE A 78 -12.08 15.19 12.07
CA ILE A 78 -13.34 14.84 12.73
C ILE A 78 -13.37 15.36 14.17
N LYS A 79 -12.26 15.24 14.90
CA LYS A 79 -12.17 15.67 16.30
C LYS A 79 -12.16 17.19 16.46
N ASN A 80 -11.61 17.92 15.50
CA ASN A 80 -11.53 19.37 15.56
C ASN A 80 -12.64 20.01 14.73
N GLU A 81 -13.52 20.77 15.38
CA GLU A 81 -14.52 21.56 14.69
C GLU A 81 -13.88 22.78 14.03
N ASN A 82 -13.52 22.63 12.76
CA ASN A 82 -13.11 23.74 11.91
C ASN A 82 -14.33 24.35 11.23
N LYS A 83 -14.26 25.66 10.97
CA LYS A 83 -15.30 26.41 10.25
C LYS A 83 -15.67 25.76 8.91
N ASP A 84 -14.68 25.17 8.24
CA ASP A 84 -14.83 24.50 6.93
C ASP A 84 -14.61 22.98 7.00
N LYS A 85 -15.06 22.31 8.09
CA LYS A 85 -14.83 20.86 8.31
C LYS A 85 -15.28 19.99 7.14
N THR A 86 -16.43 20.30 6.54
CA THR A 86 -17.01 19.55 5.43
C THR A 86 -16.10 19.58 4.20
N LEU A 87 -15.51 20.73 3.88
CA LEU A 87 -14.60 20.88 2.73
C LEU A 87 -13.32 20.07 2.94
N TRP A 88 -12.78 20.08 4.16
CA TRP A 88 -11.59 19.29 4.50
C TRP A 88 -11.83 17.78 4.43
N ILE A 89 -12.97 17.29 4.91
CA ILE A 89 -13.33 15.87 4.81
C ILE A 89 -13.47 15.45 3.35
N ILE A 90 -14.14 16.25 2.52
CA ILE A 90 -14.29 15.96 1.08
C ILE A 90 -12.92 15.91 0.39
N MET A 91 -12.04 16.89 0.67
CA MET A 91 -10.67 16.87 0.15
C MET A 91 -9.88 15.64 0.60
N LEU A 92 -9.97 15.23 1.86
CA LEU A 92 -9.28 14.05 2.40
C LEU A 92 -9.74 12.74 1.77
N ILE A 93 -11.02 12.63 1.39
CA ILE A 93 -11.57 11.44 0.73
C ILE A 93 -11.19 11.43 -0.75
N PHE A 94 -11.34 12.54 -1.47
CA PHE A 94 -11.05 12.60 -2.91
C PHE A 94 -9.56 12.60 -3.25
N LEU A 95 -8.72 13.27 -2.45
CA LEU A 95 -7.28 13.35 -2.68
C LEU A 95 -6.49 12.33 -1.85
N SER A 96 -7.14 11.55 -0.98
CA SER A 96 -6.51 10.55 -0.11
C SER A 96 -5.25 11.10 0.59
N THR A 97 -4.09 10.48 0.39
CA THR A 97 -2.80 10.91 0.97
C THR A 97 -2.43 12.34 0.63
N LEU A 98 -2.68 12.83 -0.60
CA LEU A 98 -2.43 14.22 -0.97
C LEU A 98 -3.30 15.20 -0.16
N GLY A 99 -4.55 14.83 0.10
CA GLY A 99 -5.46 15.61 0.94
C GLY A 99 -4.95 15.73 2.38
N ALA A 100 -4.38 14.65 2.92
CA ALA A 100 -3.76 14.66 4.25
C ALA A 100 -2.52 15.56 4.34
N PHE A 101 -1.66 15.58 3.31
CA PHE A 101 -0.52 16.50 3.26
C PHE A 101 -0.98 17.97 3.23
N ILE A 102 -1.95 18.30 2.38
CA ILE A 102 -2.47 19.68 2.27
C ILE A 102 -3.09 20.11 3.60
N TYR A 103 -3.92 19.28 4.22
CA TYR A 103 -4.52 19.56 5.52
C TYR A 103 -3.46 19.80 6.61
N TYR A 104 -2.42 18.96 6.65
CA TYR A 104 -1.33 19.09 7.61
C TYR A 104 -0.63 20.46 7.50
N PHE A 105 -0.28 20.88 6.28
CA PHE A 105 0.43 22.15 6.08
C PHE A 105 -0.48 23.38 6.19
N ALA A 106 -1.69 23.32 5.65
CA ALA A 106 -2.60 24.46 5.63
C ALA A 106 -3.25 24.69 7.00
N VAL A 107 -3.64 23.63 7.70
CA VAL A 107 -4.44 23.75 8.93
C VAL A 107 -3.60 23.47 10.17
N LYS A 108 -3.02 22.27 10.28
CA LYS A 108 -2.31 21.86 11.51
C LYS A 108 -1.09 22.73 11.81
N ARG A 109 -0.29 23.06 10.78
CA ARG A 109 0.87 23.95 10.93
C ARG A 109 0.49 25.40 11.25
N GLN A 110 -0.63 25.90 10.73
CA GLN A 110 -1.09 27.25 11.05
C GLN A 110 -1.61 27.36 12.48
N ARG A 111 -2.34 26.34 12.97
CA ARG A 111 -2.78 26.29 14.38
C ARG A 111 -1.60 26.27 15.35
N ALA A 112 -0.53 25.55 15.02
CA ALA A 112 0.70 25.54 15.83
C ALA A 112 1.40 26.91 15.91
N LYS A 113 1.20 27.80 14.92
CA LYS A 113 1.77 29.16 14.94
C LYS A 113 0.90 30.18 15.68
N LEU A 114 -0.41 29.93 15.75
CA LEU A 114 -1.38 30.84 16.36
C LEU A 114 -1.61 30.57 17.85
N GLN A 115 -1.12 29.44 18.38
CA GLN A 115 -1.07 29.23 19.82
C GLN A 115 0.11 30.04 20.39
N PRO A 116 -0.13 31.10 21.20
CA PRO A 116 0.95 31.70 21.97
C PRO A 116 1.55 30.64 22.90
N PRO A 117 2.86 30.69 23.21
CA PRO A 117 3.50 29.72 24.08
C PRO A 117 2.71 29.63 25.38
N THR A 118 2.24 28.42 25.71
CA THR A 118 1.53 28.14 26.95
C THR A 118 2.40 28.62 28.11
N PRO A 119 1.91 29.49 29.03
CA PRO A 119 2.67 29.82 30.21
C PRO A 119 2.94 28.53 30.97
N SER A 120 4.20 28.27 31.30
CA SER A 120 4.60 27.15 32.16
C SER A 120 3.98 27.36 33.54
N THR A 121 2.79 26.80 33.77
CA THR A 121 2.29 26.60 35.13
C THR A 121 3.14 25.49 35.74
N ASN A 122 4.24 25.89 36.37
CA ASN A 122 4.97 25.05 37.30
C ASN A 122 4.01 24.76 38.48
N ALA A 123 3.63 23.49 38.63
CA ALA A 123 2.94 22.96 39.80
C ALA A 123 3.75 21.78 40.32
#